data_AF-A0A942JF57-F1
#
_entry.id   AF-A0A942JF57-F1
#
_cell.length_a   1.000
_cell.length_b   1.000
_cell.length_c   1.000
_cell.angle_alpha   90.00
_cell.angle_beta   90.00
_cell.angle_gamma   90.00
#
_symmetry.space_group_name_H-M   'P 1'
#
loop_
_entity.id
_entity.type
_entity.pdbx_description
1 polymer ?
#
loop_
_entity_poly.entity_id
_entity_poly.type
_entity_poly.pdbx_seq_one_letter_code
_entity_poly.pdbx_strand_id
1 'polypeptide(L)'
;MYSSRMFNSAGGVKEIYYSNNGELNLDTNKVTPNGGLTDQFAKSMKMKSNLLPEIDLTDSELKVETSANTGADPMTSLHMLNWMECIRSRKEPNAPVEAGYDHSVANIMVTAALRTKKFVTFDKIKQEVLADGKVFQY
;
A
#
# COMPACT_ATOMS: atom_id res chain seq x y z
N MET A 1 5.53 0.51 10.51
CA MET A 1 5.86 -0.90 10.80
C MET A 1 4.75 -1.42 11.71
N TYR A 2 3.79 -2.17 11.16
CA TYR A 2 2.70 -2.76 11.94
C TYR A 2 3.19 -4.05 12.59
N SER A 3 2.88 -4.26 13.87
CA SER A 3 3.24 -5.47 14.61
C SER A 3 1.96 -6.29 14.80
N SER A 4 1.93 -7.51 14.27
CA SER A 4 0.83 -8.46 14.50
C SER A 4 1.24 -9.44 15.58
N ARG A 5 0.38 -9.64 16.59
CA ARG A 5 0.51 -10.72 17.58
C ARG A 5 -0.59 -11.75 17.34
N MET A 6 -0.27 -12.79 16.58
CA MET A 6 -1.17 -13.94 16.38
C MET A 6 -1.05 -14.85 17.61
N PHE A 7 -2.01 -14.78 18.53
CA PHE A 7 -2.14 -15.77 19.61
C PHE A 7 -3.06 -16.91 19.18
N ASN A 8 -2.60 -18.15 19.41
CA ASN A 8 -3.37 -19.36 19.23
C ASN A 8 -4.43 -19.47 20.35
N SER A 9 -5.69 -19.61 19.94
CA SER A 9 -6.85 -20.06 20.73
C SER A 9 -7.31 -19.14 21.87
N ALA A 10 -8.08 -18.12 21.50
CA ALA A 10 -9.28 -17.70 22.23
C ALA A 10 -10.38 -17.50 21.19
N GLY A 11 -11.50 -18.22 21.34
CA GLY A 11 -12.58 -18.27 20.35
C GLY A 11 -13.06 -16.89 19.89
N GLY A 12 -12.95 -16.67 18.58
CA GLY A 12 -13.20 -15.40 17.89
C GLY A 12 -11.88 -14.84 17.35
N VAL A 13 -11.63 -14.99 16.04
CA VAL A 13 -10.45 -14.39 15.40
C VAL A 13 -10.62 -12.88 15.43
N LYS A 14 -10.05 -12.20 16.45
CA LYS A 14 -10.01 -10.75 16.53
C LYS A 14 -8.67 -10.26 16.02
N GLU A 15 -8.68 -9.61 14.87
CA GLU A 15 -7.50 -8.99 14.30
C GLU A 15 -7.43 -7.53 14.76
N ILE A 16 -6.49 -7.23 15.66
CA ILE A 16 -6.25 -5.88 16.18
C ILE A 16 -4.79 -5.53 15.95
N TYR A 17 -4.56 -4.46 15.19
CA TYR A 17 -3.24 -3.97 14.83
C TYR A 17 -2.94 -2.70 15.61
N TYR A 18 -1.82 -2.68 16.33
CA TYR A 18 -1.37 -1.51 17.07
C TYR A 18 -0.23 -0.78 16.36
N SER A 19 -0.20 0.53 16.51
CA SER A 19 0.88 1.40 16.07
C SER A 19 1.06 2.53 17.07
N ASN A 20 2.12 3.33 16.90
CA ASN A 20 2.28 4.56 17.68
C ASN A 20 1.18 5.59 17.38
N ASN A 21 0.33 5.38 16.37
CA ASN A 21 -0.80 6.23 16.01
C ASN A 21 -2.12 5.83 16.71
N GLY A 22 -2.20 4.63 17.30
CA GLY A 22 -3.46 4.04 17.77
C GLY A 22 -3.64 2.60 17.30
N GLU A 23 -4.88 2.10 17.35
CA GLU A 23 -5.25 0.74 16.95
C GLU A 23 -6.17 0.73 15.73
N LEU A 24 -6.01 -0.29 14.89
CA LEU A 24 -6.97 -0.73 13.87
C LEU A 24 -7.60 -2.02 14.38
N ASN A 25 -8.89 -1.99 14.69
CA ASN A 25 -9.63 -3.11 15.23
C ASN A 25 -10.62 -3.64 14.19
N LEU A 26 -10.37 -4.83 13.64
CA LEU A 26 -11.23 -5.45 12.62
C LEU A 26 -12.45 -6.17 13.22
N ASP A 27 -12.50 -6.35 14.54
CA ASP A 27 -13.71 -6.83 15.23
C ASP A 27 -14.77 -5.72 15.30
N THR A 28 -14.34 -4.47 15.54
CA THR A 28 -15.24 -3.31 15.59
C THR A 28 -15.28 -2.52 14.27
N ASN A 29 -14.40 -2.81 13.32
CA ASN A 29 -14.16 -2.01 12.12
C ASN A 29 -13.84 -0.54 12.43
N LYS A 30 -13.06 -0.28 13.48
CA LYS A 30 -12.69 1.08 13.90
C LYS A 30 -11.18 1.28 13.96
N VAL A 31 -10.76 2.49 13.58
CA VAL A 31 -9.47 3.05 13.96
C VAL A 31 -9.69 3.95 15.17
N THR A 32 -8.93 3.77 16.24
CA THR A 32 -9.06 4.58 17.45
C THR A 32 -7.68 5.01 17.96
N PRO A 33 -7.56 6.10 18.74
CA PRO A 33 -6.30 6.51 19.36
C PRO A 33 -5.82 5.54 20.46
N ASN A 34 -6.59 4.49 20.78
CA ASN A 34 -6.26 3.53 21.81
C ASN A 34 -4.93 2.82 21.52
N GLY A 35 -4.08 2.69 22.54
CA GLY A 35 -2.73 2.14 22.39
C GLY A 35 -1.73 3.03 21.63
N GLY A 36 -2.13 4.24 21.20
CA GLY A 36 -1.26 5.20 20.53
C GLY A 36 -0.31 5.96 21.47
N LEU A 37 0.61 6.73 20.89
CA LEU A 37 1.66 7.43 21.61
C LEU A 37 1.14 8.75 22.22
N THR A 38 0.87 8.75 23.51
CA THR A 38 0.44 9.95 24.26
C THR A 38 1.61 10.87 24.60
N ASP A 39 1.33 12.15 24.88
CA ASP A 39 2.35 13.17 25.19
C ASP A 39 3.25 12.79 26.38
N GLN A 40 2.70 12.08 27.37
CA GLN A 40 3.46 11.65 28.54
C GLN A 40 4.61 10.71 28.15
N PHE A 41 4.34 9.74 27.27
CA PHE A 41 5.35 8.79 26.78
C PHE A 41 6.17 9.37 25.62
N ALA A 42 5.60 10.28 24.83
CA ALA A 42 6.32 10.92 23.73
C ALA A 42 7.50 11.77 24.25
N LYS A 43 7.30 12.50 25.37
CA LYS A 43 8.33 13.35 25.99
C LYS A 43 9.58 12.58 26.41
N SER A 44 9.43 11.39 27.01
CA SER A 44 10.58 10.58 27.42
C SER A 44 11.38 10.06 26.23
N MET A 45 10.75 9.89 25.08
CA MET A 45 11.38 9.47 23.81
C MET A 45 11.82 10.63 22.92
N LYS A 46 11.70 11.89 23.38
CA LYS A 46 11.95 13.11 22.58
C LYS A 46 11.12 13.16 21.28
N MET A 47 9.93 12.56 21.30
CA MET A 47 8.95 12.56 20.21
C MET A 47 7.75 13.44 20.56
N LYS A 48 6.90 13.73 19.57
CA LYS A 48 5.58 14.36 19.78
C LYS A 48 4.51 13.27 19.87
N SER A 49 3.41 13.56 20.55
CA SER A 49 2.21 12.71 20.52
C SER A 49 1.77 12.49 19.07
N ASN A 50 1.28 11.28 18.82
CA ASN A 50 0.85 10.84 17.51
C ASN A 50 -0.40 9.99 17.71
N LEU A 51 -1.58 10.62 17.65
CA LEU A 51 -2.85 9.96 17.89
C LEU A 51 -3.78 10.24 16.71
N LEU A 52 -4.27 9.18 16.07
CA LEU A 52 -5.28 9.30 15.03
C LEU A 52 -6.66 9.59 15.65
N PRO A 53 -7.51 10.37 14.97
CA PRO A 53 -8.90 10.49 15.36
C PRO A 53 -9.62 9.15 15.27
N GLU A 54 -10.73 9.01 16.00
CA GLU A 54 -11.60 7.84 15.84
C GLU A 54 -12.24 7.88 14.45
N ILE A 55 -12.14 6.77 13.72
CA ILE A 55 -12.73 6.58 12.40
C ILE A 55 -13.46 5.25 12.41
N ASP A 56 -14.74 5.27 12.07
CA ASP A 56 -15.49 4.06 11.75
C ASP A 56 -15.26 3.72 10.27
N LEU A 57 -14.74 2.53 9.99
CA LEU A 57 -14.49 2.08 8.62
C LEU A 57 -15.79 1.78 7.89
N THR A 58 -16.89 1.52 8.62
CA THR A 58 -18.22 1.31 8.03
C THR A 58 -18.90 2.60 7.59
N ASP A 59 -18.47 3.75 8.15
CA ASP A 59 -18.94 5.08 7.74
C ASP A 59 -18.24 5.58 6.46
N SER A 60 -17.23 4.87 5.98
CA SER A 60 -16.68 5.18 4.66
C SER A 60 -17.73 4.84 3.59
N GLU A 61 -18.18 5.83 2.82
CA GLU A 61 -19.15 5.69 1.72
C GLU A 61 -18.69 4.73 0.60
N LEU A 62 -17.52 4.11 0.75
CA LEU A 62 -16.97 3.08 -0.11
C LEU A 62 -17.68 1.75 0.16
N LYS A 63 -18.91 1.61 -0.36
CA LYS A 63 -19.52 0.28 -0.48
C LYS A 63 -18.63 -0.58 -1.36
N VAL A 64 -18.32 -1.79 -0.89
CA VAL A 64 -17.62 -2.80 -1.70
C VAL A 64 -18.59 -3.23 -2.81
N GLU A 65 -18.46 -2.62 -3.98
CA GLU A 65 -19.25 -2.95 -5.16
C GLU A 65 -18.57 -4.08 -5.94
N THR A 66 -19.28 -5.20 -6.14
CA THR A 66 -18.80 -6.37 -6.90
C THR A 66 -19.46 -6.51 -8.27
N SER A 67 -20.29 -5.55 -8.65
CA SER A 67 -20.92 -5.52 -9.97
C SER A 67 -19.91 -5.14 -11.07
N ALA A 68 -20.25 -5.42 -12.33
CA ALA A 68 -19.41 -5.02 -13.47
C ALA A 68 -19.21 -3.50 -13.58
N ASN A 69 -20.10 -2.70 -12.98
CA ASN A 69 -19.98 -1.24 -12.91
C ASN A 69 -19.92 -0.82 -11.44
N THR A 70 -18.71 -0.59 -10.95
CA THR A 70 -18.44 -0.18 -9.56
C THR A 70 -18.72 1.32 -9.31
N GLY A 71 -19.30 2.02 -10.28
CA GLY A 71 -19.55 3.46 -10.19
C GLY A 71 -18.27 4.29 -10.17
N ALA A 72 -18.39 5.54 -9.71
CA ALA A 72 -17.25 6.41 -9.51
C ALA A 72 -16.74 6.26 -8.08
N ASP A 73 -15.48 5.89 -7.91
CA ASP A 73 -14.83 5.92 -6.60
C ASP A 73 -14.02 7.23 -6.43
N PRO A 74 -13.96 7.78 -5.20
CA PRO A 74 -13.20 8.99 -4.90
C PRO A 74 -11.72 8.90 -5.27
N MET A 75 -11.09 7.74 -5.11
CA MET A 75 -9.66 7.59 -5.37
C MET A 75 -9.34 7.70 -6.87
N THR A 76 -10.06 6.96 -7.73
CA THR A 76 -9.92 7.08 -9.20
C THR A 76 -10.22 8.50 -9.65
N SER A 77 -11.24 9.14 -9.09
CA SER A 77 -11.58 10.53 -9.41
C SER A 77 -10.44 11.50 -9.06
N LEU A 78 -9.81 11.33 -7.90
CA LEU A 78 -8.64 12.13 -7.48
C LEU A 78 -7.41 11.87 -8.37
N HIS A 79 -7.19 10.62 -8.81
CA HIS A 79 -6.13 10.31 -9.76
C HIS A 79 -6.33 11.03 -11.11
N MET A 80 -7.55 10.99 -11.64
CA MET A 80 -7.89 11.69 -12.88
C MET A 80 -7.78 13.21 -12.74
N LEU A 81 -8.21 13.77 -11.60
CA LEU A 81 -8.04 15.19 -11.31
C LEU A 81 -6.56 15.58 -11.31
N ASN A 82 -5.70 14.85 -10.61
CA ASN A 82 -4.26 15.11 -10.59
C ASN A 82 -3.68 15.11 -12.01
N TRP A 83 -4.05 14.12 -12.83
CA TRP A 83 -3.58 14.03 -14.21
C TRP A 83 -4.00 15.25 -15.05
N MET A 84 -5.28 15.64 -14.98
CA MET A 84 -5.79 16.81 -15.71
C MET A 84 -5.15 18.12 -15.26
N GLU A 85 -4.91 18.29 -13.95
CA GLU A 85 -4.21 19.45 -13.40
C GLU A 85 -2.75 19.50 -13.84
N CYS A 86 -2.06 18.36 -13.89
CA CYS A 86 -0.70 18.24 -14.39
C CYS A 86 -0.60 18.59 -15.89
N ILE A 87 -1.57 18.17 -16.71
CA ILE A 87 -1.64 18.61 -18.12
C ILE A 87 -1.72 20.14 -18.23
N ARG A 88 -2.61 20.76 -17.44
CA ARG A 88 -2.84 22.21 -17.48
C ARG A 88 -1.63 23.00 -16.98
N SER A 89 -1.04 22.56 -15.88
CA SER A 89 0.09 23.23 -15.22
C SER A 89 1.45 22.87 -15.81
N ARG A 90 1.52 21.81 -16.61
CA ARG A 90 2.78 21.18 -17.09
C ARG A 90 3.68 20.65 -15.95
N LYS A 91 3.10 20.40 -14.77
CA LYS A 91 3.81 19.71 -13.68
C LYS A 91 3.81 18.20 -13.91
N GLU A 92 4.83 17.51 -13.40
CA GLU A 92 4.88 16.05 -13.34
C GLU A 92 3.71 15.49 -12.49
N PRO A 93 3.03 14.41 -12.95
CA PRO A 93 1.98 13.75 -12.19
C PRO A 93 2.53 12.96 -11.00
N ASN A 94 1.68 12.65 -10.02
CA ASN A 94 2.08 11.83 -8.87
C ASN A 94 2.48 10.40 -9.29
N ALA A 95 1.96 9.91 -10.42
CA ALA A 95 2.31 8.64 -11.03
C ALA A 95 2.90 8.88 -12.43
N PRO A 96 4.22 9.15 -12.53
CA PRO A 96 4.88 9.38 -13.81
C PRO A 96 5.04 8.07 -14.59
N VAL A 97 5.38 8.17 -15.88
CA VAL A 97 5.46 7.00 -16.78
C VAL A 97 6.54 6.01 -16.35
N GLU A 98 7.61 6.51 -15.74
CA GLU A 98 8.72 5.74 -15.19
C GLU A 98 8.26 4.76 -14.12
N ALA A 99 7.26 5.14 -13.30
CA ALA A 99 6.69 4.22 -12.31
C ALA A 99 5.98 3.02 -12.99
N GLY A 100 5.29 3.26 -14.11
CA GLY A 100 4.67 2.21 -14.91
C GLY A 100 5.70 1.32 -15.62
N TYR A 101 6.78 1.93 -16.11
CA TYR A 101 7.90 1.22 -16.70
C TYR A 101 8.58 0.28 -15.69
N ASP A 102 8.93 0.78 -14.50
CA ASP A 102 9.57 0.00 -13.45
C ASP A 102 8.69 -1.17 -12.98
N HIS A 103 7.38 -0.95 -12.86
CA HIS A 103 6.42 -2.02 -12.55
C HIS A 103 6.40 -3.08 -13.66
N SER A 104 6.38 -2.66 -14.93
CA SER A 104 6.40 -3.60 -16.07
C SER A 104 7.66 -4.46 -16.07
N VAL A 105 8.83 -3.86 -15.79
CA VAL A 105 10.10 -4.59 -15.62
C VAL A 105 9.98 -5.64 -14.51
N ALA A 106 9.45 -5.27 -13.34
CA ALA A 106 9.26 -6.20 -12.24
C ALA A 106 8.35 -7.39 -12.62
N ASN A 107 7.23 -7.13 -13.32
CA ASN A 107 6.34 -8.19 -13.79
C ASN A 107 7.02 -9.14 -14.79
N ILE A 108 7.82 -8.61 -15.71
CA ILE A 108 8.59 -9.43 -16.66
C ILE A 108 9.63 -10.27 -15.92
N MET A 109 10.31 -9.68 -14.93
CA MET A 109 11.29 -10.40 -14.10
C MET A 109 10.65 -11.57 -13.34
N VAL A 110 9.47 -11.36 -12.74
CA VAL A 110 8.71 -12.44 -12.07
C VAL A 110 8.35 -13.55 -13.05
N THR A 111 7.88 -13.18 -14.25
CA THR A 111 7.55 -14.14 -15.31
C THR A 111 8.77 -14.94 -15.75
N ALA A 112 9.92 -14.27 -15.93
CA ALA A 112 11.19 -14.90 -16.26
C ALA A 112 11.59 -15.90 -15.19
N ALA A 113 11.57 -15.50 -13.92
CA ALA A 113 11.94 -16.34 -12.79
C ALA A 113 11.05 -17.58 -12.70
N LEU A 114 9.73 -17.42 -12.88
CA LEU A 114 8.78 -18.51 -12.85
C LEU A 114 9.00 -19.52 -13.96
N ARG A 115 9.23 -19.05 -15.20
CA ARG A 115 9.37 -19.92 -16.38
C ARG A 115 10.72 -20.62 -16.43
N THR A 116 11.81 -19.93 -16.05
CA THR A 116 13.15 -20.50 -16.11
C THR A 116 13.57 -21.20 -14.82
N LYS A 117 12.92 -20.90 -13.68
CA LYS A 117 13.32 -21.33 -12.33
C LYS A 117 14.74 -20.88 -11.95
N LYS A 118 15.11 -19.66 -12.37
CA LYS A 118 16.46 -19.11 -12.17
C LYS A 118 16.41 -17.76 -11.47
N PHE A 119 17.55 -17.34 -10.94
CA PHE A 119 17.73 -15.98 -10.44
C PHE A 119 17.68 -14.98 -11.60
N VAL A 120 16.94 -13.88 -11.40
CA VAL A 120 16.66 -12.89 -12.43
C VAL A 120 17.14 -11.52 -12.00
N THR A 121 17.77 -10.80 -12.93
CA THR A 121 18.22 -9.42 -12.76
C THR A 121 17.75 -8.56 -13.93
N PHE A 122 17.81 -7.24 -13.77
CA PHE A 122 17.53 -6.27 -14.83
C PHE A 122 18.81 -5.49 -15.17
N ASP A 123 19.24 -5.54 -16.42
CA ASP A 123 20.32 -4.72 -16.94
C ASP A 123 19.75 -3.35 -17.31
N LYS A 124 20.04 -2.33 -16.49
CA LYS A 124 19.56 -0.96 -16.70
C LYS A 124 20.15 -0.28 -17.94
N ILE A 125 21.35 -0.68 -18.37
CA ILE A 125 22.02 -0.07 -19.53
C ILE A 125 21.43 -0.62 -20.81
N LYS A 126 21.27 -1.94 -20.91
CA LYS A 126 20.70 -2.59 -22.10
C LYS A 126 19.18 -2.62 -22.10
N GLN A 127 18.55 -2.34 -20.97
CA GLN A 127 17.11 -2.48 -20.73
C GLN A 127 16.61 -3.92 -20.94
N GLU A 128 17.38 -4.90 -20.48
CA GLU A 128 17.10 -6.33 -20.66
C GLU A 128 16.84 -7.03 -19.32
N VAL A 129 15.88 -7.94 -19.30
CA VAL A 129 15.69 -8.88 -18.19
C VAL A 129 16.56 -10.11 -18.45
N LEU A 130 17.41 -10.44 -17.48
CA LEU A 130 18.37 -11.53 -17.57
C LEU A 130 18.00 -12.65 -16.59
N ALA A 131 17.91 -13.89 -17.08
CA ALA A 131 17.81 -15.08 -16.26
C ALA A 131 19.17 -15.80 -16.26
N ASP A 132 19.85 -15.85 -15.11
CA ASP A 132 21.18 -16.49 -14.97
C ASP A 132 22.19 -15.97 -16.02
N GLY A 133 22.20 -14.64 -16.18
CA GLY A 133 23.10 -13.92 -17.08
C GLY A 133 22.73 -13.94 -18.56
N LYS A 134 21.62 -14.58 -18.96
CA LYS A 134 21.16 -14.61 -20.36
C LYS A 134 19.85 -13.84 -20.54
N VAL A 135 19.72 -13.13 -21.65
CA VAL A 135 18.49 -12.40 -22.00
C VAL A 135 17.31 -13.36 -22.02
N PHE A 136 16.29 -13.04 -21.24
CA PHE A 136 15.06 -13.82 -21.18
C PHE A 136 14.25 -13.65 -22.48
N GLN A 137 13.84 -14.77 -23.06
CA GLN A 137 13.01 -14.85 -24.26
C GLN A 137 11.83 -15.77 -23.94
N TYR A 138 10.63 -15.44 -24.44
CA TYR A 138 9.37 -16.09 -24.08
C TYR A 138 8.89 -17.14 -25.07
#